data_AF-A0A443SWI4-F1
#
_entry.id   AF-A0A443SWI4-F1
#
_cell.length_a   1.000
_cell.length_b   1.000
_cell.length_c   1.000
_cell.angle_alpha   90.00
_cell.angle_beta   90.00
_cell.angle_gamma   90.00
#
_symmetry.space_group_name_H-M   'P 1'
#
loop_
_entity.id
_entity.type
_entity.pdbx_description
1 polymer ?
#
loop_
_entity_poly.entity_id
_entity_poly.type
_entity_poly.pdbx_seq_one_letter_code
_entity_poly.pdbx_strand_id
1 'polypeptide(L)'
;MSRVPSLGEFLEYRHYTSGVDPSFNLIEIARNIFIPDSVAANVIFQRFTYLTGNIVALVNDIYSYEKEKSAGQINNLVNVMKHEYNICEQKAINKATDLVNDEIKKLLVVERIMPTFEGEMNETVQKYVDGCKTWITGNHDWGFKSGRYKVHLVQMFNNI
;
A
#
# COMPACT_ATOMS: atom_id res chain seq x y z
N MET A 1 19.02 -17.27 -14.26
CA MET A 1 19.52 -16.59 -13.04
C MET A 1 18.54 -15.49 -12.70
N SER A 2 17.95 -15.51 -11.51
CA SER A 2 17.06 -14.46 -11.03
C SER A 2 17.87 -13.40 -10.28
N ARG A 3 17.95 -12.18 -10.80
CA ARG A 3 18.64 -11.03 -10.19
C ARG A 3 17.68 -10.32 -9.23
N VAL A 4 18.17 -9.86 -8.08
CA VAL A 4 17.42 -8.92 -7.24
C VAL A 4 17.41 -7.54 -7.92
N PRO A 5 16.24 -6.95 -8.22
CA PRO A 5 16.17 -5.64 -8.86
C PRO A 5 16.74 -4.55 -7.92
N SER A 6 17.12 -3.41 -8.50
CA SER A 6 17.33 -2.20 -7.70
C SER A 6 16.02 -1.72 -7.08
N LEU A 7 16.11 -0.88 -6.04
CA LEU A 7 14.92 -0.31 -5.41
C LEU A 7 14.06 0.50 -6.40
N GLY A 8 14.69 1.27 -7.29
CA GLY A 8 13.98 2.04 -8.31
C GLY A 8 13.18 1.14 -9.25
N GLU A 9 13.84 0.16 -9.86
CA GLU A 9 13.18 -0.83 -10.75
C GLU A 9 12.03 -1.54 -10.04
N PHE A 10 12.24 -1.98 -8.80
CA PHE A 10 11.22 -2.70 -8.03
C PHE A 10 9.96 -1.85 -7.84
N LEU A 11 10.11 -0.59 -7.44
CA LEU A 11 8.98 0.30 -7.16
C LEU A 11 8.18 0.67 -8.42
N GLU A 12 8.79 0.62 -9.61
CA GLU A 12 8.08 0.89 -10.87
C GLU A 12 7.00 -0.14 -11.18
N TYR A 13 7.25 -1.43 -10.89
CA TYR A 13 6.31 -2.50 -11.23
C TYR A 13 5.55 -3.06 -10.03
N ARG A 14 6.04 -2.87 -8.80
CA ARG A 14 5.50 -3.57 -7.60
C ARG A 14 4.02 -3.30 -7.38
N HIS A 15 3.56 -2.08 -7.66
CA HIS A 15 2.14 -1.71 -7.59
C HIS A 15 1.31 -2.62 -8.51
N TYR A 16 1.67 -2.71 -9.78
CA TYR A 16 0.93 -3.47 -10.79
C TYR A 16 1.00 -4.99 -10.57
N THR A 17 2.12 -5.50 -10.06
CA THR A 17 2.26 -6.94 -9.74
C THR A 17 1.60 -7.32 -8.41
N SER A 18 1.09 -6.36 -7.63
CA SER A 18 0.43 -6.64 -6.36
C SER A 18 -0.95 -7.28 -6.52
N GLY A 19 -1.63 -7.00 -7.64
CA GLY A 19 -3.03 -7.34 -7.83
C GLY A 19 -3.99 -6.58 -6.91
N VAL A 20 -3.59 -5.43 -6.35
CA VAL A 20 -4.43 -4.65 -5.43
C VAL A 20 -5.54 -3.88 -6.15
N ASP A 21 -5.30 -3.39 -7.37
CA ASP A 21 -6.23 -2.50 -8.09
C ASP A 21 -7.65 -3.07 -8.25
N PRO A 22 -7.85 -4.35 -8.62
CA PRO A 22 -9.19 -4.93 -8.67
C PRO A 22 -9.94 -4.90 -7.33
N SER A 23 -9.22 -4.89 -6.21
CA SER A 23 -9.81 -4.83 -4.87
C SER A 23 -10.44 -3.47 -4.58
N PHE A 24 -9.97 -2.40 -5.21
CA PHE A 24 -10.51 -1.06 -5.00
C PHE A 24 -11.84 -0.83 -5.71
N ASN A 25 -12.10 -1.53 -6.81
CA ASN A 25 -13.42 -1.55 -7.44
C ASN A 25 -14.50 -2.11 -6.49
N LEU A 26 -14.11 -2.95 -5.53
CA LEU A 26 -15.04 -3.49 -4.52
C LEU A 26 -15.45 -2.46 -3.48
N ILE A 27 -14.75 -1.32 -3.37
CA ILE A 27 -15.13 -0.23 -2.45
C ILE A 27 -16.48 0.34 -2.86
N GLU A 28 -16.68 0.59 -4.16
CA GLU A 28 -17.93 1.14 -4.70
C GLU A 28 -19.11 0.22 -4.40
N ILE A 29 -18.93 -1.08 -4.59
CA ILE A 29 -19.94 -2.11 -4.28
C ILE A 29 -20.22 -2.15 -2.78
N ALA A 30 -19.17 -2.26 -1.94
CA ALA A 30 -19.32 -2.42 -0.50
C ALA A 30 -19.95 -1.19 0.18
N ARG A 31 -19.75 0.00 -0.38
CA ARG A 31 -20.27 1.26 0.16
C ARG A 31 -21.52 1.76 -0.56
N ASN A 32 -22.00 1.03 -1.56
CA ASN A 32 -23.13 1.39 -2.40
C ASN A 32 -23.00 2.82 -2.96
N ILE A 33 -21.85 3.10 -3.58
CA ILE A 33 -21.52 4.36 -4.24
C ILE A 33 -21.08 4.10 -5.68
N PHE A 34 -21.03 5.15 -6.50
CA PHE A 34 -20.46 5.12 -7.83
C PHE A 34 -19.57 6.34 -8.04
N ILE A 35 -18.33 6.14 -8.45
CA ILE A 35 -17.38 7.22 -8.75
C ILE A 35 -17.48 7.55 -10.25
N PRO A 36 -17.99 8.73 -10.62
CA PRO A 36 -18.09 9.10 -12.04
C PRO A 36 -16.71 9.37 -12.65
N ASP A 37 -16.65 9.24 -13.98
CA ASP A 37 -15.43 9.50 -14.76
C ASP A 37 -14.83 10.89 -14.50
N SER A 38 -15.65 11.90 -14.23
CA SER A 38 -15.18 13.26 -13.91
C SER A 38 -14.37 13.33 -12.61
N VAL A 39 -14.70 12.49 -11.63
CA VAL A 39 -13.93 12.33 -10.39
C VAL A 39 -12.75 11.39 -10.62
N ALA A 40 -12.97 10.26 -11.31
CA ALA A 40 -11.92 9.28 -11.58
C ALA A 40 -10.77 9.85 -12.45
N ALA A 41 -11.06 10.84 -13.30
CA ALA A 41 -10.08 11.57 -14.09
C ALA A 41 -9.30 12.63 -13.28
N ASN A 42 -9.70 12.93 -12.03
CA ASN A 42 -9.00 13.89 -11.20
C ASN A 42 -7.65 13.32 -10.73
N VAL A 43 -6.56 14.04 -11.02
CA VAL A 43 -5.20 13.59 -10.72
C VAL A 43 -4.92 13.41 -9.22
N ILE A 44 -5.59 14.18 -8.35
CA ILE A 44 -5.43 14.05 -6.89
C ILE A 44 -6.13 12.78 -6.41
N PHE A 45 -7.33 12.50 -6.93
CA PHE A 45 -8.07 11.26 -6.65
C PHE A 45 -7.29 10.01 -7.13
N GLN A 46 -6.76 10.06 -8.36
CA GLN A 46 -5.91 8.98 -8.90
C GLN A 46 -4.65 8.79 -8.04
N ARG A 47 -3.99 9.89 -7.66
CA ARG A 47 -2.79 9.82 -6.84
C ARG A 47 -3.08 9.23 -5.46
N PHE A 48 -4.21 9.58 -4.85
CA PHE A 48 -4.64 9.03 -3.58
C PHE A 48 -4.90 7.51 -3.67
N THR A 49 -5.62 7.09 -4.70
CA THR A 49 -5.90 5.66 -4.96
C THR A 49 -4.61 4.88 -5.22
N TYR A 50 -3.70 5.42 -6.04
CA TYR A 50 -2.40 4.82 -6.31
C TYR A 50 -1.56 4.65 -5.03
N LEU A 51 -1.44 5.71 -4.21
CA LEU A 51 -0.70 5.65 -2.95
C LEU A 51 -1.31 4.62 -2.00
N THR A 52 -2.64 4.50 -1.96
CA THR A 52 -3.33 3.47 -1.16
C THR A 52 -2.89 2.06 -1.58
N GLY A 53 -2.90 1.77 -2.89
CA GLY A 53 -2.47 0.47 -3.42
C GLY A 53 -1.00 0.19 -3.14
N ASN A 54 -0.14 1.19 -3.33
CA ASN A 54 1.28 1.07 -3.06
C ASN A 54 1.54 0.75 -1.58
N ILE A 55 0.87 1.45 -0.65
CA ILE A 55 0.98 1.19 0.80
C ILE A 55 0.56 -0.25 1.12
N VAL A 56 -0.60 -0.70 0.62
CA VAL A 56 -1.09 -2.06 0.85
C VAL A 56 -0.08 -3.11 0.35
N ALA A 57 0.48 -2.91 -0.84
CA ALA A 57 1.46 -3.81 -1.44
C ALA A 57 2.77 -3.87 -0.65
N LEU A 58 3.34 -2.72 -0.27
CA LEU A 58 4.61 -2.66 0.47
C LEU A 58 4.48 -3.21 1.90
N VAL A 59 3.33 -2.99 2.54
CA VAL A 59 3.01 -3.58 3.84
C VAL A 59 2.89 -5.09 3.74
N ASN A 60 2.28 -5.59 2.66
CA ASN A 60 2.22 -7.02 2.39
C ASN A 60 3.62 -7.63 2.28
N ASP A 61 4.56 -6.99 1.58
CA ASP A 61 5.94 -7.47 1.45
C ASP A 61 6.64 -7.62 2.81
N ILE A 62 6.42 -6.68 3.73
CA ILE A 62 7.01 -6.73 5.08
C ILE A 62 6.45 -7.93 5.85
N TYR A 63 5.14 -8.15 5.80
CA TYR A 63 4.51 -9.28 6.47
C TYR A 63 4.85 -10.63 5.82
N SER A 64 4.87 -10.69 4.50
CA SER A 64 5.08 -11.92 3.74
C SER A 64 6.54 -12.34 3.68
N TYR A 65 7.48 -11.46 4.05
CA TYR A 65 8.92 -11.66 3.87
C TYR A 65 9.43 -13.02 4.33
N GLU A 66 9.20 -13.42 5.58
CA GLU A 66 9.75 -14.70 6.09
C GLU A 66 9.18 -15.93 5.35
N LYS A 67 7.90 -15.87 4.98
CA LYS A 67 7.26 -16.91 4.18
C LYS A 67 7.87 -16.96 2.76
N GLU A 68 8.04 -15.81 2.13
CA GLU A 68 8.54 -15.69 0.75
C GLU A 68 10.02 -16.07 0.65
N LYS A 69 10.84 -15.62 1.61
CA LYS A 69 12.23 -16.03 1.79
C LYS A 69 12.38 -17.53 1.94
N SER A 70 11.55 -18.16 2.78
CA SER A 70 11.54 -19.62 2.97
C SER A 70 11.16 -20.39 1.70
N ALA A 71 10.39 -19.74 0.81
CA ALA A 71 10.02 -20.27 -0.50
C ALA A 71 11.02 -19.91 -1.63
N GLY A 72 12.14 -19.25 -1.30
CA GLY A 72 13.16 -18.83 -2.27
C GLY A 72 12.73 -17.69 -3.19
N GLN A 73 11.68 -16.94 -2.84
CA GLN A 73 11.22 -15.80 -3.63
C GLN A 73 12.10 -14.57 -3.38
N ILE A 74 12.50 -13.89 -4.45
CA ILE A 74 13.41 -12.74 -4.38
C ILE A 74 12.73 -11.39 -4.62
N ASN A 75 11.53 -11.38 -5.21
CA ASN A 75 10.77 -10.17 -5.54
C ASN A 75 9.97 -9.67 -4.32
N ASN A 76 10.68 -9.17 -3.31
CA ASN A 76 10.12 -8.65 -2.07
C ASN A 76 10.90 -7.41 -1.64
N LEU A 77 10.20 -6.36 -1.17
CA LEU A 77 10.80 -5.10 -0.74
C LEU A 77 11.97 -5.29 0.25
N VAL A 78 11.86 -6.19 1.23
CA VAL A 78 12.91 -6.42 2.22
C VAL A 78 14.15 -7.03 1.58
N ASN A 79 14.00 -7.97 0.63
CA ASN A 79 15.12 -8.50 -0.15
C ASN A 79 15.81 -7.41 -0.98
N VAL A 80 15.02 -6.56 -1.62
CA VAL A 80 15.52 -5.42 -2.40
C VAL A 80 16.28 -4.43 -1.51
N MET A 81 15.74 -4.09 -0.34
CA MET A 81 16.42 -3.23 0.64
C MET A 81 17.73 -3.82 1.16
N LYS A 82 17.79 -5.14 1.40
CA LYS A 82 19.04 -5.83 1.80
C LYS A 82 20.10 -5.71 0.70
N HIS A 83 19.70 -5.93 -0.55
CA HIS A 83 20.59 -5.89 -1.71
C HIS A 83 21.07 -4.46 -2.01
N GLU A 84 20.16 -3.49 -2.09
CA GLU A 84 20.44 -2.09 -2.42
C GLU A 84 21.41 -1.44 -1.43
N TYR A 85 21.18 -1.67 -0.13
CA TYR A 85 21.95 -0.98 0.93
C TYR A 85 23.04 -1.84 1.57
N ASN A 86 23.18 -3.12 1.16
CA ASN A 86 24.10 -4.09 1.76
C ASN A 86 23.99 -4.15 3.30
N ILE A 87 22.78 -4.36 3.80
CA ILE A 87 22.45 -4.35 5.23
C ILE A 87 21.85 -5.67 5.71
N CYS A 88 21.90 -5.90 7.03
CA CYS A 88 21.24 -7.04 7.64
C CYS A 88 19.72 -6.94 7.55
N GLU A 89 19.07 -8.08 7.76
CA GLU A 89 17.63 -8.27 7.62
C GLU A 89 16.79 -7.30 8.43
N GLN A 90 17.05 -7.17 9.74
CA GLN A 90 16.28 -6.26 10.58
C GLN A 90 16.42 -4.79 10.12
N LYS A 91 17.60 -4.37 9.66
CA LYS A 91 17.79 -3.01 9.13
C LYS A 91 17.01 -2.81 7.83
N ALA A 92 16.89 -3.83 6.99
CA ALA A 92 16.10 -3.77 5.77
C ALA A 92 14.59 -3.71 6.06
N ILE A 93 14.10 -4.48 7.04
CA ILE A 93 12.71 -4.37 7.53
C ILE A 93 12.42 -2.96 8.04
N ASN A 94 13.35 -2.38 8.81
CA ASN A 94 13.20 -1.01 9.30
C ASN A 94 13.15 0.00 8.14
N LYS A 95 14.05 -0.10 7.15
CA LYS A 95 14.00 0.78 5.97
C LYS A 95 12.74 0.61 5.12
N ALA A 96 12.27 -0.61 4.95
CA ALA A 96 10.99 -0.90 4.28
C ALA A 96 9.82 -0.25 5.04
N THR A 97 9.85 -0.31 6.37
CA THR A 97 8.87 0.34 7.25
C THR A 97 8.93 1.86 7.13
N ASP A 98 10.13 2.45 7.08
CA ASP A 98 10.31 3.89 6.86
C ASP A 98 9.73 4.33 5.51
N LEU A 99 9.97 3.56 4.45
CA LEU A 99 9.39 3.82 3.13
C LEU A 99 7.85 3.80 3.16
N VAL A 100 7.25 2.80 3.81
CA VAL A 100 5.79 2.73 3.99
C VAL A 100 5.30 3.96 4.74
N ASN A 101 5.96 4.36 5.84
CA ASN A 101 5.60 5.55 6.60
C ASN A 101 5.69 6.84 5.76
N ASP A 102 6.66 6.93 4.85
CA ASP A 102 6.77 8.07 3.94
C ASP A 102 5.67 8.07 2.86
N GLU A 103 5.28 6.91 2.33
CA GLU A 103 4.12 6.80 1.44
C GLU A 103 2.82 7.21 2.14
N ILE A 104 2.66 6.85 3.41
CA ILE A 104 1.52 7.27 4.24
C ILE A 104 1.51 8.80 4.43
N LYS A 105 2.65 9.42 4.73
CA LYS A 105 2.74 10.89 4.83
C LYS A 105 2.31 11.55 3.51
N LYS A 106 2.74 11.01 2.37
CA LYS A 106 2.32 11.51 1.05
C LYS A 106 0.82 11.35 0.86
N LEU A 107 0.25 10.20 1.23
CA LEU A 107 -1.20 9.94 1.16
C LEU A 107 -1.98 10.99 1.95
N LEU A 108 -1.58 11.28 3.20
CA LEU A 108 -2.25 12.27 4.06
C LEU A 108 -2.17 13.69 3.50
N VAL A 109 -1.07 14.04 2.83
CA VAL A 109 -0.96 15.33 2.12
C VAL A 109 -1.91 15.37 0.93
N VAL A 110 -1.97 14.30 0.15
CA VAL A 110 -2.87 14.17 -1.01
C VAL A 110 -4.34 14.22 -0.58
N GLU A 111 -4.70 13.56 0.53
CA GLU A 111 -6.03 13.62 1.16
C GLU A 111 -6.41 15.07 1.49
N ARG A 112 -5.49 15.83 2.10
CA ARG A 112 -5.73 17.22 2.51
C ARG A 112 -5.96 18.17 1.32
N ILE A 113 -5.34 17.89 0.17
CA ILE A 113 -5.50 18.69 -1.05
C ILE A 113 -6.55 18.13 -2.00
N MET A 114 -7.28 17.08 -1.59
CA MET A 114 -8.41 16.54 -2.36
C MET A 114 -9.43 17.66 -2.59
N PRO A 115 -9.86 17.91 -3.83
CA PRO A 115 -10.86 18.94 -4.08
C PRO A 115 -12.18 18.59 -3.39
N THR A 116 -12.85 19.61 -2.88
CA THR A 116 -14.24 19.48 -2.44
C THR A 116 -15.12 19.44 -3.68
N PHE A 117 -15.92 18.39 -3.82
CA PHE A 117 -16.90 18.28 -4.90
C PHE A 117 -18.23 18.91 -4.47
N GLU A 118 -19.13 19.20 -5.40
CA GLU A 118 -20.41 19.83 -5.08
C GLU A 118 -21.48 18.79 -4.72
N GLY A 119 -22.34 19.12 -3.74
CA GLY A 119 -23.49 18.30 -3.34
C GLY A 119 -23.13 16.87 -2.91
N GLU A 120 -23.98 15.91 -3.30
CA GLU A 120 -23.85 14.49 -2.96
C GLU A 120 -22.56 13.84 -3.51
N MET A 121 -21.91 14.48 -4.49
CA MET A 121 -20.64 14.00 -5.03
C MET A 121 -19.54 14.01 -3.97
N ASN A 122 -19.51 15.04 -3.12
CA ASN A 122 -18.51 15.12 -2.06
C ASN A 122 -18.63 13.93 -1.10
N GLU A 123 -19.85 13.62 -0.67
CA GLU A 123 -20.11 12.49 0.23
C GLU A 123 -19.71 11.15 -0.40
N THR A 124 -19.96 10.99 -1.71
CA THR A 124 -19.55 9.82 -2.49
C THR A 124 -18.03 9.66 -2.49
N VAL A 125 -17.29 10.75 -2.75
CA VAL A 125 -15.82 10.75 -2.73
C VAL A 125 -15.27 10.47 -1.33
N GLN A 126 -15.83 11.09 -0.29
CA GLN A 126 -15.39 10.84 1.09
C GLN A 126 -15.62 9.38 1.49
N LYS A 127 -16.75 8.77 1.12
CA LYS A 127 -16.99 7.33 1.35
C LYS A 127 -15.94 6.47 0.65
N TYR A 128 -15.52 6.81 -0.56
CA TYR A 128 -14.47 6.08 -1.27
C TYR A 128 -13.10 6.23 -0.57
N VAL A 129 -12.75 7.46 -0.20
CA VAL A 129 -11.52 7.79 0.56
C VAL A 129 -11.46 6.98 1.87
N ASP A 130 -12.55 6.92 2.62
CA ASP A 130 -12.66 6.08 3.81
C ASP A 130 -12.49 4.58 3.50
N GLY A 131 -12.98 4.13 2.35
CA GLY A 131 -12.79 2.77 1.85
C GLY A 131 -11.33 2.43 1.62
N CYS A 132 -10.58 3.33 0.98
CA CYS A 132 -9.14 3.20 0.80
C CYS A 132 -8.40 3.13 2.14
N LYS A 133 -8.73 4.01 3.10
CA LYS A 133 -8.13 3.98 4.44
C LYS A 133 -8.44 2.66 5.17
N THR A 134 -9.66 2.15 5.02
CA THR A 134 -10.08 0.83 5.55
C THR A 134 -9.26 -0.31 4.93
N TRP A 135 -8.92 -0.24 3.64
CA TRP A 135 -8.04 -1.23 3.01
C TRP A 135 -6.63 -1.23 3.62
N ILE A 136 -6.07 -0.05 3.89
CA ILE A 136 -4.75 0.07 4.51
C ILE A 136 -4.74 -0.55 5.91
N THR A 137 -5.65 -0.12 6.78
CA THR A 137 -5.72 -0.60 8.17
C THR A 137 -6.16 -2.06 8.25
N GLY A 138 -7.11 -2.47 7.40
CA GLY A 138 -7.55 -3.86 7.29
C GLY A 138 -6.45 -4.82 6.82
N ASN A 139 -5.64 -4.42 5.83
CA ASN A 139 -4.50 -5.22 5.37
C ASN A 139 -3.44 -5.39 6.48
N HIS A 140 -3.14 -4.32 7.21
CA HIS A 140 -2.26 -4.39 8.37
C HIS A 140 -2.79 -5.35 9.45
N ASP A 141 -4.04 -5.15 9.86
CA ASP A 141 -4.68 -5.95 10.89
C ASP A 141 -4.74 -7.42 10.53
N TRP A 142 -5.09 -7.73 9.28
CA TRP A 142 -5.10 -9.10 8.78
C TRP A 142 -3.68 -9.68 8.71
N GLY A 143 -2.69 -8.92 8.22
CA GLY A 143 -1.30 -9.34 8.17
C GLY A 143 -0.75 -9.71 9.54
N PHE A 144 -1.11 -8.91 10.56
CA PHE A 144 -0.71 -9.13 11.94
C PHE A 144 -1.46 -10.28 12.62
N LYS A 145 -2.78 -10.42 12.41
CA LYS A 145 -3.65 -11.32 13.21
C LYS A 145 -3.95 -12.67 12.54
N SER A 146 -3.82 -12.80 11.22
CA SER A 146 -4.33 -13.98 10.48
C SER A 146 -3.60 -15.30 10.77
N GLY A 147 -2.43 -15.28 11.42
CA GLY A 147 -1.58 -16.46 11.60
C GLY A 147 -0.92 -16.96 10.32
N ARG A 148 -1.20 -16.34 9.16
CA ARG A 148 -0.58 -16.66 7.87
C ARG A 148 0.91 -16.32 7.84
N TYR A 149 1.33 -15.32 8.60
CA TYR A 149 2.70 -14.82 8.66
C TYR A 149 3.28 -14.90 10.07
N LYS A 150 4.57 -15.23 10.18
CA LYS A 150 5.32 -15.12 11.43
C LYS A 150 5.87 -13.70 11.53
N VAL A 151 5.17 -12.84 12.26
CA VAL A 151 5.52 -11.42 12.36
C VAL A 151 6.48 -11.19 13.52
N HIS A 152 7.65 -10.60 13.25
CA HIS A 152 8.44 -9.93 14.28
C HIS A 152 7.86 -8.53 14.47
N LEU A 153 7.57 -8.12 15.72
CA LEU A 153 6.84 -6.88 16.04
C LEU A 153 7.34 -5.69 15.21
N VAL A 154 6.53 -5.25 14.23
CA VAL A 154 6.68 -3.96 13.56
C VAL A 154 5.46 -3.14 13.94
N GLN A 155 5.65 -2.07 14.69
CA GLN A 155 4.59 -1.08 14.89
C GLN A 155 4.50 -0.23 13.62
N MET A 156 3.41 -0.37 12.88
CA MET A 156 3.06 0.49 11.76
C MET A 156 1.75 1.23 12.08
N PHE A 157 1.50 2.39 11.45
CA PHE A 157 0.20 3.09 11.46
C PHE A 157 -0.24 3.86 12.72
N ASN A 158 0.66 4.55 13.43
CA ASN A 158 0.24 5.37 14.59
C ASN A 158 -0.72 6.54 14.25
N ASN A 159 -1.00 6.84 12.97
CA ASN A 159 -1.76 8.04 12.56
C ASN A 159 -2.60 7.89 11.25
N ILE A 160 -3.13 6.70 10.91
CA ILE A 160 -4.10 6.54 9.80
C ILE A 160 -5.51 6.33 10.34
#